data_AF-A0A0Q8C0L5-F1
#
_entry.id   AF-A0A0Q8C0L5-F1
#
_cell.length_a   1.000
_cell.length_b   1.000
_cell.length_c   1.000
_cell.angle_alpha   90.00
_cell.angle_beta   90.00
_cell.angle_gamma   90.00
#
_symmetry.space_group_name_H-M   'P 1'
#
loop_
_entity.id
_entity.type
_entity.pdbx_description
1 polymer ?
#
loop_
_entity_poly.entity_id
_entity_poly.type
_entity_poly.pdbx_seq_one_letter_code
_entity_poly.pdbx_strand_id
1 'polypeptide(L)'
;MNKSIKQCIPLPYLFIAMTMAPIFFIAFLFPAKATSAPYTNIESFINTYLLGVVGFWSSNFPFSSTVITNYIGLLGPIFAVIFFLKVRKGMIIDADQYANMTISKYLFGLIVLSSFIYMIVSVSYFYPHDLAAHNLKWRLFGTHIFTYATFSSGVLFIIYFITLISYFSLLYIPRLLIKKNKQH
;
A
#
# COMPACT_ATOMS: atom_id res chain seq x y z
N MET A 1 35.32 -18.11 4.13
CA MET A 1 34.09 -18.81 4.56
C MET A 1 32.90 -17.92 4.22
N ASN A 2 32.11 -18.25 3.20
CA ASN A 2 30.90 -17.47 2.86
C ASN A 2 29.86 -17.73 3.95
N LYS A 3 29.62 -16.74 4.81
CA LYS A 3 28.53 -16.79 5.79
C LYS A 3 27.22 -16.87 5.02
N SER A 4 26.42 -17.92 5.25
CA SER A 4 25.09 -18.04 4.68
C SER A 4 24.22 -16.94 5.27
N ILE A 5 23.78 -16.01 4.42
CA ILE A 5 22.82 -14.97 4.79
C ILE A 5 21.51 -15.67 5.17
N LYS A 6 21.05 -15.47 6.41
CA LYS A 6 19.79 -16.05 6.93
C LYS A 6 18.76 -14.95 7.14
N GLN A 7 18.26 -14.34 6.06
CA GLN A 7 17.12 -13.45 6.12
C GLN A 7 15.82 -14.21 5.88
N CYS A 8 14.83 -13.99 6.76
CA CYS A 8 13.49 -14.55 6.60
C CYS A 8 12.46 -13.48 6.96
N ILE A 9 11.59 -13.15 6.01
CA ILE A 9 10.46 -12.24 6.22
C ILE A 9 9.19 -13.04 5.87
N PRO A 10 8.52 -13.65 6.86
CA PRO A 10 7.35 -14.48 6.58
C PRO A 10 6.19 -13.60 6.13
N LEU A 11 5.56 -13.96 5.00
CA LEU A 11 4.39 -13.25 4.49
C LEU A 11 3.10 -13.90 5.02
N PRO A 12 2.20 -13.13 5.67
CA PRO A 12 0.92 -13.66 6.15
C PRO A 12 -0.09 -13.77 5.00
N TYR A 13 0.10 -14.72 4.09
CA TYR A 13 -0.69 -14.85 2.84
C TYR A 13 -2.20 -14.90 3.07
N LEU A 14 -2.67 -15.59 4.11
CA LEU A 14 -4.10 -15.64 4.43
C LEU A 14 -4.65 -14.25 4.79
N PHE A 15 -3.89 -13.45 5.53
CA PHE A 15 -4.28 -12.08 5.86
C PHE A 15 -4.34 -11.21 4.61
N ILE A 16 -3.34 -11.34 3.72
CA ILE A 16 -3.29 -10.62 2.44
C ILE A 16 -4.51 -10.98 1.58
N ALA A 17 -4.82 -12.27 1.45
CA ALA A 17 -5.96 -12.74 0.67
C ALA A 17 -7.30 -12.23 1.24
N MET A 18 -7.52 -12.33 2.56
CA MET A 18 -8.76 -11.89 3.20
C MET A 18 -9.00 -10.37 3.08
N THR A 19 -7.93 -9.58 3.09
CA THR A 19 -8.02 -8.11 2.98
C THR A 19 -8.08 -7.63 1.52
N MET A 20 -7.62 -8.43 0.56
CA MET A 20 -7.82 -8.13 -0.87
C MET A 20 -9.17 -8.61 -1.40
N ALA A 21 -9.76 -9.66 -0.81
CA ALA A 21 -11.03 -10.21 -1.28
C ALA A 21 -12.16 -9.18 -1.41
N PRO A 22 -12.35 -8.22 -0.47
CA PRO A 22 -13.35 -7.16 -0.62
C PRO A 22 -13.20 -6.33 -1.90
N ILE A 23 -11.97 -6.09 -2.38
CA ILE A 23 -11.73 -5.36 -3.63
C ILE A 23 -12.38 -6.10 -4.80
N PHE A 24 -12.21 -7.41 -4.89
CA PHE A 24 -12.81 -8.22 -5.94
C PHE A 24 -14.32 -8.37 -5.76
N PHE A 25 -14.81 -8.53 -4.53
CA PHE A 25 -16.25 -8.55 -4.25
C PHE A 25 -16.93 -7.27 -4.71
N ILE A 26 -16.38 -6.10 -4.36
CA ILE A 26 -16.90 -4.80 -4.81
C ILE A 26 -16.80 -4.70 -6.34
N ALA A 27 -15.66 -5.05 -6.91
CA ALA A 27 -15.43 -4.95 -8.35
C ALA A 27 -16.43 -5.77 -9.18
N PHE A 28 -16.78 -7.00 -8.77
CA PHE A 28 -17.67 -7.87 -9.55
C PHE A 28 -19.15 -7.77 -9.18
N LEU A 29 -19.48 -7.42 -7.94
CA LEU A 29 -20.87 -7.42 -7.48
C LEU A 29 -21.51 -6.02 -7.48
N PHE A 30 -20.71 -4.95 -7.36
CA PHE A 30 -21.27 -3.60 -7.36
C PHE A 30 -21.39 -3.08 -8.80
N PRO A 31 -22.45 -2.32 -9.11
CA PRO A 31 -22.61 -1.76 -10.45
C PRO A 31 -21.55 -0.70 -10.74
N ALA A 32 -21.27 -0.47 -12.02
CA ALA A 32 -20.35 0.59 -12.45
C ALA A 32 -20.81 1.99 -12.01
N LYS A 33 -22.13 2.22 -11.98
CA LYS A 33 -22.78 3.47 -11.53
C LYS A 33 -23.82 3.14 -10.47
N ALA A 34 -24.00 4.03 -9.50
CA ALA A 34 -25.04 3.90 -8.48
C ALA A 34 -26.43 4.16 -9.08
N THR A 35 -27.10 3.13 -9.58
CA THR A 35 -28.40 3.27 -10.27
C THR A 35 -29.61 2.93 -9.40
N SER A 36 -29.41 2.40 -8.19
CA SER A 36 -30.49 2.04 -7.27
C SER A 36 -30.32 2.71 -5.90
N ALA A 37 -31.43 2.81 -5.15
CA ALA A 37 -31.47 3.45 -3.82
C ALA A 37 -30.35 3.02 -2.85
N PRO A 38 -30.03 1.72 -2.67
CA PRO A 38 -28.94 1.35 -1.75
C PRO A 38 -27.57 1.87 -2.21
N TYR A 39 -27.27 1.83 -3.51
CA TYR A 39 -25.97 2.27 -4.03
C TYR A 39 -25.83 3.79 -4.05
N THR A 40 -26.91 4.51 -4.37
CA THR A 40 -26.92 5.99 -4.35
C THR A 40 -26.74 6.53 -2.94
N ASN A 41 -27.34 5.88 -1.93
CA ASN A 41 -27.11 6.22 -0.53
C ASN A 41 -25.66 5.98 -0.11
N ILE A 42 -25.04 4.87 -0.54
CA ILE A 42 -23.62 4.59 -0.28
C ILE A 42 -22.73 5.65 -0.95
N GLU A 43 -22.99 5.97 -2.22
CA GLU A 43 -22.23 6.99 -2.96
C GLU A 43 -22.31 8.36 -2.28
N SER A 44 -23.52 8.77 -1.88
CA SER A 44 -23.74 10.01 -1.13
C SER A 44 -23.02 10.01 0.21
N PHE A 45 -23.06 8.89 0.95
CA PHE A 45 -22.34 8.74 2.21
C PHE A 45 -20.81 8.88 2.02
N ILE A 46 -20.25 8.22 1.00
CA ILE A 46 -18.82 8.31 0.68
C ILE A 46 -18.41 9.74 0.36
N ASN A 47 -19.18 10.41 -0.49
CA ASN A 47 -18.87 11.78 -0.93
C ASN A 47 -19.05 12.82 0.17
N THR A 48 -19.94 12.58 1.14
CA THR A 48 -20.24 13.55 2.20
C THR A 48 -19.38 13.33 3.44
N TYR A 49 -19.10 12.08 3.81
CA TYR A 49 -18.52 11.74 5.12
C TYR A 49 -17.18 10.99 5.04
N LEU A 50 -16.80 10.48 3.88
CA LEU A 50 -15.52 9.78 3.70
C LEU A 50 -14.58 10.60 2.79
N LEU A 51 -13.68 9.93 2.07
CA LEU A 51 -12.67 10.60 1.25
C LEU A 51 -13.22 11.09 -0.10
N GLY A 52 -14.47 10.76 -0.45
CA GLY A 52 -15.04 11.05 -1.76
C GLY A 52 -14.21 10.41 -2.89
N VAL A 53 -14.01 11.13 -3.99
CA VAL A 53 -13.22 10.66 -5.13
C VAL A 53 -11.74 10.98 -4.91
N VAL A 54 -10.97 9.98 -4.50
CA VAL A 54 -9.52 10.06 -4.26
C VAL A 54 -8.81 8.82 -4.79
N GLY A 55 -7.49 8.87 -4.89
CA GLY A 55 -6.70 7.72 -5.27
C GLY A 55 -6.85 7.37 -6.74
N PHE A 56 -6.43 6.15 -7.07
CA PHE A 56 -6.55 5.61 -8.41
C PHE A 56 -7.96 5.05 -8.63
N TRP A 57 -8.81 5.85 -9.26
CA TRP A 57 -10.20 5.51 -9.58
C TRP A 57 -10.38 5.37 -11.10
N SER A 58 -11.61 5.10 -11.55
CA SER A 58 -11.90 4.98 -12.98
C SER A 58 -13.26 5.57 -13.33
N SER A 59 -13.28 6.45 -14.33
CA SER A 59 -14.52 7.01 -14.89
C SER A 59 -15.40 5.99 -15.63
N ASN A 60 -14.88 4.81 -15.99
CA ASN A 60 -15.70 3.74 -16.60
C ASN A 60 -16.58 3.02 -15.57
N PHE A 61 -16.19 3.02 -14.30
CA PHE A 61 -16.93 2.41 -13.20
C PHE A 61 -16.77 3.28 -11.94
N PRO A 62 -17.33 4.51 -11.99
CA PRO A 62 -17.07 5.55 -10.99
C PRO A 62 -17.53 5.13 -9.59
N PHE A 63 -18.65 4.42 -9.46
CA PHE A 63 -19.17 4.02 -8.16
C PHE A 63 -18.28 2.95 -7.51
N SER A 64 -18.09 1.81 -8.16
CA SER A 64 -17.32 0.70 -7.57
C SER A 64 -15.85 1.05 -7.34
N SER A 65 -15.22 1.85 -8.22
CA SER A 65 -13.85 2.34 -8.00
C SER A 65 -13.74 3.30 -6.82
N THR A 66 -14.73 4.17 -6.62
CA THR A 66 -14.76 5.07 -5.46
C THR A 66 -14.94 4.31 -4.15
N VAL A 67 -15.79 3.27 -4.13
CA VAL A 67 -15.93 2.39 -2.96
C VAL A 67 -14.60 1.67 -2.65
N ILE A 68 -13.91 1.15 -3.67
CA ILE A 68 -12.63 0.46 -3.51
C ILE A 68 -11.52 1.39 -3.00
N THR A 69 -11.40 2.58 -3.57
CA THR A 69 -10.39 3.56 -3.13
C THR A 69 -10.62 4.03 -1.70
N ASN A 70 -11.87 4.23 -1.27
CA ASN A 70 -12.19 4.54 0.12
C ASN A 70 -11.92 3.36 1.06
N TYR A 71 -12.25 2.13 0.66
CA TYR A 71 -11.89 0.92 1.40
C TYR A 71 -10.38 0.86 1.66
N ILE A 72 -9.56 1.09 0.63
CA ILE A 72 -8.10 1.09 0.73
C ILE A 72 -7.60 2.27 1.57
N GLY A 73 -8.10 3.48 1.36
CA GLY A 73 -7.69 4.67 2.09
C GLY A 73 -8.00 4.60 3.58
N LEU A 74 -9.16 4.05 3.96
CA LEU A 74 -9.55 3.97 5.37
C LEU A 74 -8.91 2.78 6.10
N LEU A 75 -8.93 1.59 5.47
CA LEU A 75 -8.50 0.37 6.15
C LEU A 75 -7.04 -0.01 5.85
N GLY A 76 -6.46 0.49 4.76
CA GLY A 76 -5.08 0.23 4.38
C GLY A 76 -4.07 0.51 5.49
N PRO A 77 -4.10 1.67 6.17
CA PRO A 77 -3.20 1.96 7.30
C PRO A 77 -3.35 0.96 8.46
N ILE A 78 -4.59 0.58 8.79
CA ILE A 78 -4.89 -0.38 9.85
C ILE A 78 -4.32 -1.75 9.46
N PHE A 79 -4.56 -2.18 8.23
CA PHE A 79 -4.03 -3.44 7.72
C PHE A 79 -2.51 -3.46 7.65
N ALA A 80 -1.86 -2.34 7.32
CA ALA A 80 -0.41 -2.24 7.31
C ALA A 80 0.20 -2.44 8.71
N VAL A 81 -0.44 -1.90 9.75
CA VAL A 81 -0.03 -2.14 11.15
C VAL A 81 -0.22 -3.60 11.54
N ILE A 82 -1.38 -4.20 11.24
CA ILE A 82 -1.65 -5.61 11.54
C ILE A 82 -0.68 -6.53 10.78
N PHE A 83 -0.44 -6.24 9.51
CA PHE A 83 0.54 -6.93 8.67
C PHE A 83 1.93 -6.87 9.31
N PHE A 84 2.39 -5.68 9.68
CA PHE A 84 3.67 -5.48 10.36
C PHE A 84 3.76 -6.32 11.64
N LEU A 85 2.74 -6.30 12.50
CA LEU A 85 2.73 -7.09 13.75
C LEU A 85 2.81 -8.60 13.49
N LYS A 86 2.16 -9.11 12.44
CA LYS A 86 2.24 -10.52 12.04
C LYS A 86 3.62 -10.88 11.51
N VAL A 87 4.18 -10.06 10.60
CA VAL A 87 5.50 -10.28 10.01
C VAL A 87 6.59 -10.20 11.07
N ARG A 88 6.56 -9.16 11.93
CA ARG A 88 7.60 -8.88 12.94
C ARG A 88 7.84 -10.06 13.87
N LYS A 89 6.81 -10.85 14.20
CA LYS A 89 6.92 -12.00 15.12
C LYS A 89 7.84 -13.12 14.61
N GLY A 90 7.88 -13.34 13.30
CA GLY A 90 8.70 -14.40 12.68
C GLY A 90 9.84 -13.88 11.83
N MET A 91 10.04 -12.56 11.81
CA MET A 91 11.04 -11.93 10.97
C MET A 91 12.44 -12.10 11.56
N ILE A 92 13.35 -12.63 10.74
CA ILE A 92 14.78 -12.74 11.03
C ILE A 92 15.51 -11.82 10.05
N ILE A 93 16.26 -10.86 10.59
CA ILE A 93 17.02 -9.90 9.81
C ILE A 93 18.50 -10.20 10.02
N ASP A 94 19.21 -10.38 8.91
CA ASP A 94 20.65 -10.52 8.93
C ASP A 94 21.31 -9.14 9.02
N ALA A 95 21.95 -8.87 10.16
CA ALA A 95 22.64 -7.60 10.38
C ALA A 95 23.86 -7.42 9.44
N ASP A 96 24.46 -8.52 8.98
CA ASP A 96 25.65 -8.49 8.14
C ASP A 96 25.35 -7.90 6.75
N GLN A 97 24.10 -7.93 6.28
CA GLN A 97 23.69 -7.25 5.05
C GLN A 97 23.89 -5.73 5.11
N TYR A 98 23.86 -5.15 6.32
CA TYR A 98 24.01 -3.73 6.54
C TYR A 98 25.45 -3.34 6.91
N ALA A 99 26.40 -4.28 6.88
CA ALA A 99 27.79 -4.03 7.29
C ALA A 99 28.46 -2.90 6.49
N ASN A 100 28.14 -2.79 5.20
CA ASN A 100 28.68 -1.79 4.26
C ASN A 100 27.81 -0.52 4.16
N MET A 101 26.79 -0.39 5.01
CA MET A 101 25.90 0.76 5.00
C MET A 101 26.58 1.96 5.65
N THR A 102 26.78 3.03 4.86
CA THR A 102 27.31 4.31 5.35
C THR A 102 26.17 5.26 5.70
N ILE A 103 26.45 6.29 6.51
CA ILE A 103 25.47 7.33 6.86
C ILE A 103 24.92 8.02 5.61
N SER A 104 25.76 8.33 4.62
CA SER A 104 25.30 8.96 3.37
C SER A 104 24.34 8.08 2.58
N LYS A 105 24.64 6.77 2.45
CA LYS A 105 23.73 5.80 1.81
C LYS A 105 22.41 5.67 2.56
N TYR A 106 22.46 5.70 3.89
CA TYR A 106 21.29 5.69 4.75
C TYR A 106 20.40 6.94 4.54
N LEU A 107 20.99 8.14 4.60
CA LEU A 107 20.26 9.39 4.41
C LEU A 107 19.64 9.48 3.02
N PHE A 108 20.36 9.07 1.97
CA PHE A 108 19.80 8.99 0.63
C PHE A 108 18.60 8.03 0.57
N GLY A 109 18.72 6.84 1.17
CA GLY A 109 17.62 5.88 1.27
C GLY A 109 16.40 6.43 2.02
N LEU A 110 16.62 7.21 3.08
CA LEU A 110 15.53 7.89 3.81
C LEU A 110 14.81 8.93 2.94
N ILE A 111 15.54 9.73 2.17
CA ILE A 111 14.94 10.72 1.27
C ILE A 111 14.07 10.02 0.23
N VAL A 112 14.60 8.97 -0.43
CA VAL A 112 13.84 8.20 -1.43
C VAL A 112 12.59 7.57 -0.82
N LEU A 113 12.72 6.97 0.36
CA LEU A 113 11.58 6.36 1.07
C LEU A 113 10.53 7.41 1.45
N SER A 114 10.95 8.56 1.98
CA SER A 114 10.04 9.61 2.42
C SER A 114 9.28 10.20 1.23
N SER A 115 9.95 10.43 0.10
CA SER A 115 9.32 10.85 -1.16
C SER A 115 8.31 9.83 -1.67
N PHE A 116 8.66 8.53 -1.58
CA PHE A 116 7.75 7.46 -1.99
C PHE A 116 6.50 7.39 -1.10
N ILE A 117 6.66 7.45 0.23
CA ILE A 117 5.54 7.48 1.18
C ILE A 117 4.67 8.72 0.94
N TYR A 118 5.30 9.89 0.76
CA TYR A 118 4.60 11.13 0.43
C TYR A 118 3.77 10.99 -0.83
N MET A 119 4.30 10.38 -1.90
CA MET A 119 3.57 10.12 -3.13
C MET A 119 2.35 9.23 -2.89
N ILE A 120 2.51 8.11 -2.17
CA ILE A 120 1.40 7.19 -1.89
C ILE A 120 0.32 7.87 -1.05
N VAL A 121 0.69 8.63 -0.02
CA VAL A 121 -0.25 9.38 0.81
C VAL A 121 -0.94 10.48 0.00
N SER A 122 -0.19 11.23 -0.81
CA SER A 122 -0.74 12.28 -1.68
C SER A 122 -1.83 11.73 -2.59
N VAL A 123 -1.52 10.64 -3.29
CA VAL A 123 -2.49 10.00 -4.19
C VAL A 123 -3.68 9.44 -3.42
N SER A 124 -3.44 8.70 -2.32
CA SER A 124 -4.50 7.96 -1.64
C SER A 124 -5.52 8.84 -0.92
N TYR A 125 -5.15 10.07 -0.53
CA TYR A 125 -5.99 10.91 0.34
C TYR A 125 -6.32 12.29 -0.23
N PHE A 126 -5.54 12.82 -1.19
CA PHE A 126 -5.69 14.22 -1.62
C PHE A 126 -6.04 14.39 -3.09
N TYR A 127 -5.62 13.48 -3.97
CA TYR A 127 -5.75 13.68 -5.42
C TYR A 127 -6.52 12.54 -6.10
N PRO A 128 -7.54 12.85 -6.92
CA PRO A 128 -8.16 11.88 -7.81
C PRO A 128 -7.29 11.64 -9.03
N HIS A 129 -6.96 10.37 -9.29
CA HIS A 129 -6.24 9.93 -10.49
C HIS A 129 -7.11 8.98 -11.30
N ASP A 130 -7.74 9.50 -12.35
CA ASP A 130 -8.57 8.70 -13.25
C ASP A 130 -7.71 7.84 -14.17
N LEU A 131 -7.68 6.53 -13.91
CA LEU A 131 -6.94 5.56 -14.71
C LEU A 131 -7.49 5.45 -16.13
N ALA A 132 -8.80 5.62 -16.34
CA ALA A 132 -9.42 5.46 -17.66
C ALA A 132 -9.13 6.64 -18.60
N ALA A 133 -8.88 7.83 -18.05
CA ALA A 133 -8.57 9.05 -18.80
C ALA A 133 -7.06 9.24 -19.08
N HIS A 134 -6.18 8.40 -18.50
CA HIS A 134 -4.74 8.51 -18.67
C HIS A 134 -4.19 7.91 -19.98
N ASN A 135 -2.90 8.14 -20.23
CA ASN A 135 -2.15 7.62 -21.38
C ASN A 135 -2.27 6.09 -21.53
N LEU A 136 -2.03 5.59 -22.75
CA LEU A 136 -2.26 4.21 -23.18
C LEU A 136 -1.86 3.10 -22.18
N LYS A 137 -0.75 3.26 -21.46
CA LYS A 137 -0.22 2.27 -20.50
C LYS A 137 -1.07 2.14 -19.23
N TRP A 138 -1.49 3.27 -18.64
CA TRP A 138 -2.28 3.28 -17.39
C TRP A 138 -3.76 3.02 -17.64
N ARG A 139 -4.21 3.35 -18.86
CA ARG A 139 -5.59 3.12 -19.31
C ARG A 139 -6.05 1.67 -19.17
N LEU A 140 -5.15 0.71 -19.33
CA LEU A 140 -5.45 -0.72 -19.19
C LEU A 140 -5.99 -1.08 -17.79
N PHE A 141 -5.57 -0.36 -16.74
CA PHE A 141 -6.07 -0.56 -15.38
C PHE A 141 -7.39 0.16 -15.10
N GLY A 142 -7.80 1.10 -15.97
CA GLY A 142 -9.07 1.80 -15.87
C GLY A 142 -10.16 1.30 -16.83
N THR A 143 -9.83 0.48 -17.83
CA THR A 143 -10.79 -0.01 -18.84
C THR A 143 -11.56 -1.24 -18.42
N HIS A 144 -10.90 -2.19 -17.76
CA HIS A 144 -11.51 -3.45 -17.34
C HIS A 144 -11.58 -3.56 -15.82
N ILE A 145 -12.71 -4.03 -15.32
CA ILE A 145 -12.96 -4.12 -13.88
C ILE A 145 -12.02 -5.12 -13.18
N PHE A 146 -11.64 -6.21 -13.88
CA PHE A 146 -10.67 -7.19 -13.39
C PHE A 146 -9.26 -6.60 -13.25
N THR A 147 -8.78 -5.87 -14.26
CA THR A 147 -7.44 -5.26 -14.23
C THR A 147 -7.39 -4.15 -13.19
N TYR A 148 -8.49 -3.42 -13.02
CA TYR A 148 -8.64 -2.44 -11.93
C TYR A 148 -8.56 -3.07 -10.55
N ALA A 149 -9.30 -4.15 -10.30
CA ALA A 149 -9.28 -4.85 -9.02
C ALA A 149 -7.87 -5.40 -8.69
N THR A 150 -7.19 -5.94 -9.71
CA THR A 150 -5.80 -6.41 -9.61
C THR A 150 -4.86 -5.24 -9.27
N PHE A 151 -4.99 -4.12 -9.98
CA PHE A 151 -4.20 -2.93 -9.72
C PHE A 151 -4.41 -2.38 -8.31
N SER A 152 -5.68 -2.24 -7.90
CA SER A 152 -6.06 -1.76 -6.58
C SER A 152 -5.57 -2.67 -5.46
N SER A 153 -5.57 -3.99 -5.69
CA SER A 153 -4.93 -4.96 -4.78
C SER A 153 -3.42 -4.73 -4.69
N GLY A 154 -2.75 -4.43 -5.80
CA GLY A 154 -1.34 -4.03 -5.81
C GLY A 154 -1.07 -2.76 -4.99
N VAL A 155 -1.94 -1.76 -5.08
CA VAL A 155 -1.85 -0.54 -4.26
C VAL A 155 -1.97 -0.89 -2.77
N LEU A 156 -2.95 -1.71 -2.40
CA LEU A 156 -3.12 -2.16 -1.01
C LEU A 156 -1.91 -2.98 -0.53
N PHE A 157 -1.35 -3.83 -1.40
CA PHE A 157 -0.13 -4.58 -1.11
C PHE A 157 1.04 -3.64 -0.79
N ILE A 158 1.26 -2.60 -1.61
CA ILE A 158 2.29 -1.59 -1.36
C ILE A 158 2.10 -0.93 0.01
N ILE A 159 0.85 -0.59 0.36
CA ILE A 159 0.52 0.01 1.66
C ILE A 159 0.95 -0.88 2.84
N TYR A 160 0.83 -2.22 2.73
CA TYR A 160 1.30 -3.13 3.78
C TYR A 160 2.79 -2.99 4.10
N PHE A 161 3.61 -2.75 3.08
CA PHE A 161 5.04 -2.63 3.25
C PHE A 161 5.48 -1.26 3.76
N ILE A 162 4.64 -0.21 3.68
CA ILE A 162 5.01 1.13 4.16
C ILE A 162 5.40 1.08 5.65
N THR A 163 4.57 0.47 6.50
CA THR A 163 4.86 0.36 7.94
C THR A 163 6.11 -0.49 8.19
N LEU A 164 6.27 -1.59 7.47
CA LEU A 164 7.42 -2.48 7.61
C LEU A 164 8.72 -1.76 7.24
N ILE A 165 8.76 -1.13 6.06
CA ILE A 165 9.93 -0.40 5.57
C ILE A 165 10.23 0.81 6.46
N SER A 166 9.19 1.51 6.94
CA SER A 166 9.36 2.62 7.89
C SER A 166 10.01 2.15 9.19
N TYR A 167 9.60 1.01 9.74
CA TYR A 167 10.26 0.42 10.92
C TYR A 167 11.73 0.11 10.63
N PHE A 168 12.04 -0.49 9.49
CA PHE A 168 13.41 -0.81 9.10
C PHE A 168 14.27 0.45 9.01
N SER A 169 13.80 1.45 8.28
CA SER A 169 14.56 2.65 7.99
C SER A 169 14.67 3.59 9.19
N LEU A 170 13.64 3.71 10.02
CA LEU A 170 13.64 4.69 11.12
C LEU A 170 14.12 4.10 12.46
N LEU A 171 14.00 2.79 12.66
CA LEU A 171 14.33 2.16 13.95
C LEU A 171 15.43 1.12 13.85
N TYR A 172 15.30 0.15 12.93
CA TYR A 172 16.23 -0.98 12.89
C TYR A 172 17.63 -0.59 12.41
N ILE A 173 17.73 0.03 11.24
CA ILE A 173 19.00 0.43 10.63
C ILE A 173 19.75 1.44 11.51
N PRO A 174 19.12 2.51 12.05
CA PRO A 174 19.79 3.43 12.97
C PRO A 174 20.37 2.74 14.20
N ARG A 175 19.64 1.80 14.80
CA ARG A 175 20.14 1.04 15.96
C ARG A 175 21.37 0.20 15.61
N LEU A 176 21.43 -0.38 14.41
CA LEU A 176 22.63 -1.09 13.94
C LEU A 176 23.81 -0.14 13.74
N LEU A 177 23.60 1.01 13.10
CA LEU A 177 24.65 2.00 12.85
C LEU A 177 25.21 2.57 14.16
N ILE A 178 24.35 2.89 15.13
CA ILE A 178 24.77 3.38 16.46
C ILE A 178 25.59 2.32 17.21
N LYS A 179 25.18 1.05 17.17
CA LYS A 179 25.94 -0.04 17.81
C LYS A 179 27.33 -0.21 17.21
N LYS A 180 27.45 -0.12 15.88
CA LYS A 180 28.74 -0.21 15.18
C LYS A 180 29.68 0.93 15.57
N ASN A 181 29.17 2.16 15.66
CA ASN A 181 29.97 3.33 16.06
C ASN A 181 30.42 3.32 17.53
N LYS A 182 29.79 2.53 18.41
CA LYS A 182 30.23 2.37 19.81
C LYS A 182 31.35 1.34 19.97
N GLN A 183 31.61 0.52 18.94
CA GLN A 183 32.64 -0.53 18.97
C GLN A 183 33.96 -0.09 18.31
N HIS A 184 33.97 1.09 17.68
CA HIS A 184 35.14 1.79 17.17
C HIS A 184 35.45 2.98 18.06
#